data_AF-A0A420CZV9-F1
#
_entry.id   AF-A0A420CZV9-F1
#
_cell.length_a   1.000
_cell.length_b   1.000
_cell.length_c   1.000
_cell.angle_alpha   90.00
_cell.angle_beta   90.00
_cell.angle_gamma   90.00
#
_symmetry.space_group_name_H-M   'P 1'
#
loop_
_entity.id
_entity.type
_entity.pdbx_description
1 polymer ?
#
loop_
_entity_poly.entity_id
_entity_poly.type
_entity_poly.pdbx_seq_one_letter_code
_entity_poly.pdbx_strand_id
1 'polypeptide(L)'
;MTRLERLVEMVRELTPEEFDTFAASVEDLRAERWDRQIEQDTAEDRLDTLIEGAIEIVRRDKSPAVLMGKDEYDSLVETVHLLSSPANAARLLKAKDDLAAARFMERSLLVDLDR
;
A
#
# COMPACT_ATOMS: atom_id res chain seq x y z
N MET A 1 32.90 -0.76 28.94
CA MET A 1 32.31 -1.48 27.82
C MET A 1 30.80 -1.53 27.96
N THR A 2 30.07 -1.10 26.93
CA THR A 2 28.61 -1.16 26.84
C THR A 2 28.12 -2.57 26.46
N ARG A 3 26.81 -2.83 26.61
CA ARG A 3 26.20 -4.12 26.21
C ARG A 3 26.32 -4.35 24.69
N LEU A 4 26.31 -3.28 23.91
CA LEU A 4 26.39 -3.30 22.46
C LEU A 4 27.82 -3.63 21.98
N GLU A 5 28.82 -3.00 22.58
CA GLU A 5 30.24 -3.29 22.30
C GLU A 5 30.59 -4.76 22.55
N ARG A 6 30.03 -5.35 23.61
CA ARG A 6 30.26 -6.76 23.93
C ARG A 6 29.68 -7.71 22.88
N LEU A 7 28.49 -7.40 22.37
CA LEU A 7 27.85 -8.16 21.30
C LEU A 7 28.65 -8.09 19.99
N VAL A 8 29.17 -6.91 19.65
CA VAL A 8 30.00 -6.74 18.44
C VAL A 8 31.27 -7.57 18.51
N GLU A 9 31.95 -7.63 19.66
CA GLU A 9 33.12 -8.50 19.79
C GLU A 9 32.76 -9.98 19.71
N MET A 10 31.67 -10.42 20.34
CA MET A 10 31.22 -11.81 20.24
C MET A 10 30.91 -12.23 18.79
N VAL A 11 30.35 -11.33 17.98
CA VAL A 11 30.06 -11.61 16.56
C VAL A 11 31.34 -11.70 15.72
N ARG A 12 32.40 -10.97 16.08
CA ARG A 12 33.70 -11.02 15.37
C ARG A 12 34.45 -12.32 15.58
N GLU A 13 34.20 -13.01 16.68
CA GLU A 13 34.84 -14.28 17.01
C GLU A 13 34.12 -15.50 16.40
N LEU A 14 32.96 -15.29 15.75
CA LEU A 14 32.19 -16.38 15.13
C LEU A 14 32.91 -16.99 13.93
N THR A 15 32.74 -18.31 13.76
CA THR A 15 33.10 -18.98 12.52
C THR A 15 32.16 -18.56 11.37
N PRO A 16 32.53 -18.78 10.10
CA PRO A 16 31.67 -18.44 8.97
C PRO A 16 30.25 -19.05 9.04
N GLU A 17 30.13 -20.31 9.44
CA GLU A 17 28.83 -21.01 9.56
C GLU A 17 27.97 -20.44 10.70
N GLU A 18 28.59 -20.11 11.83
CA GLU A 18 27.91 -19.47 12.96
C GLU A 18 27.49 -18.04 12.62
N PHE A 19 28.31 -17.32 11.85
CA PHE A 19 28.00 -15.98 11.36
C PHE A 19 26.81 -15.99 10.39
N ASP A 20 26.77 -16.95 9.46
CA ASP A 20 25.64 -17.09 8.53
C ASP A 20 24.33 -17.41 9.29
N THR A 21 24.41 -18.28 10.30
CA THR A 21 23.27 -18.59 11.17
C THR A 21 22.82 -17.36 11.96
N PHE A 22 23.76 -16.59 12.51
CA PHE A 22 23.49 -15.33 13.19
C PHE A 22 22.84 -14.31 12.25
N ALA A 23 23.36 -14.17 11.02
CA ALA A 23 22.81 -13.26 10.02
C ALA A 23 21.35 -13.60 9.68
N ALA A 24 21.03 -14.89 9.50
CA ALA A 24 19.66 -15.34 9.31
C ALA A 24 18.76 -14.98 10.50
N SER A 25 19.22 -15.22 11.73
CA SER A 25 18.44 -14.86 12.94
C SER A 25 18.26 -13.34 13.12
N VAL A 26 19.21 -12.53 12.65
CA VAL A 26 19.08 -11.06 12.67
C VAL A 26 18.03 -10.60 11.66
N GLU A 27 17.95 -11.23 10.49
CA GLU A 27 16.90 -10.94 9.50
C GLU A 27 15.52 -11.33 10.04
N ASP A 28 15.38 -12.47 10.70
CA ASP A 28 14.13 -12.85 11.38
C ASP A 28 13.75 -11.83 12.47
N LEU A 29 14.70 -11.42 13.30
CA LEU A 29 14.47 -10.40 14.33
C LEU A 29 14.08 -9.03 13.73
N ARG A 30 14.64 -8.68 12.56
CA ARG A 30 14.26 -7.47 11.82
C ARG A 30 12.83 -7.58 11.31
N ALA A 31 12.43 -8.72 10.77
CA ALA A 31 11.05 -8.97 10.35
C ALA A 31 10.07 -8.85 11.52
N GLU A 32 10.35 -9.50 12.66
CA GLU A 32 9.50 -9.41 13.85
C GLU A 32 9.39 -7.99 14.43
N ARG A 33 10.45 -7.18 14.30
CA ARG A 33 10.41 -5.77 14.71
C ARG A 33 9.61 -4.93 13.73
N TRP A 34 9.72 -5.22 12.43
CA TRP A 34 8.91 -4.58 11.41
C TRP A 34 7.43 -4.83 11.71
N ASP A 35 7.02 -6.08 11.92
CA ASP A 35 5.62 -6.44 12.19
C ASP A 35 5.05 -5.65 13.39
N ARG A 36 5.79 -5.61 14.51
CA ARG A 36 5.40 -4.82 15.69
C ARG A 36 5.33 -3.32 15.43
N GLN A 37 6.25 -2.79 14.62
CA GLN A 37 6.25 -1.37 14.30
C GLN A 37 5.06 -1.00 13.41
N ILE A 38 4.67 -1.87 12.48
CA ILE A 38 3.46 -1.67 11.65
C ILE A 38 2.20 -1.72 12.50
N GLU A 39 2.07 -2.67 13.42
CA GLU A 39 0.95 -2.73 14.36
C GLU A 39 0.86 -1.45 15.20
N GLN A 40 1.99 -0.95 15.68
CA GLN A 40 2.05 0.28 16.45
C GLN A 40 1.67 1.51 15.60
N ASP A 41 2.23 1.63 14.40
CA ASP A 41 1.92 2.73 13.48
C ASP A 41 0.46 2.70 13.01
N THR A 42 -0.15 1.50 12.94
CA THR A 42 -1.60 1.32 12.70
C THR A 42 -2.41 1.82 13.89
N ALA A 43 -2.03 1.44 15.11
CA ALA A 43 -2.72 1.84 16.34
C ALA A 43 -2.61 3.35 16.61
N GLU A 44 -1.54 3.99 16.13
CA GLU A 44 -1.29 5.43 16.25
C GLU A 44 -1.87 6.24 15.07
N ASP A 45 -2.62 5.62 14.15
CA ASP A 45 -3.22 6.27 12.96
C ASP A 45 -2.17 6.90 12.01
N ARG A 46 -0.90 6.52 12.18
CA ARG A 46 0.23 7.05 11.40
C ARG A 46 0.26 6.49 9.99
N LEU A 47 -0.19 5.25 9.81
CA LEU A 47 -0.32 4.66 8.48
C LEU A 47 -1.31 5.47 7.63
N ASP A 48 -2.42 5.92 8.20
CA ASP A 48 -3.42 6.72 7.48
C ASP A 48 -2.85 8.06 6.99
N THR A 49 -1.95 8.67 7.76
CA THR A 49 -1.23 9.90 7.34
C THR A 49 -0.18 9.63 6.26
N LEU A 50 0.42 8.43 6.23
CA LEU A 50 1.41 8.03 5.23
C LEU A 50 0.79 7.63 3.89
N ILE A 51 -0.52 7.39 3.86
CA ILE A 51 -1.26 6.85 2.72
C ILE A 51 -1.87 7.94 1.81
N GLU A 52 -1.66 9.23 2.08
CA GLU A 52 -2.10 10.32 1.18
C GLU A 52 -1.50 10.25 -0.24
N GLY A 53 -0.56 9.34 -0.52
CA GLY A 53 -0.08 9.05 -1.88
C GLY A 53 0.59 7.68 -2.03
N ALA A 54 1.03 7.39 -3.26
CA ALA A 54 1.77 6.17 -3.58
C ALA A 54 3.26 6.31 -3.18
N ILE A 55 3.77 5.33 -2.44
CA ILE A 55 5.18 5.24 -2.03
C ILE A 55 5.89 4.19 -2.90
N GLU A 56 6.98 4.58 -3.53
CA GLU A 56 7.86 3.65 -4.25
C GLU A 56 8.89 3.03 -3.30
N ILE A 57 8.90 1.70 -3.26
CA ILE A 57 9.87 0.88 -2.53
C ILE A 57 10.96 0.44 -3.51
N VAL A 58 12.12 1.09 -3.44
CA VAL A 58 13.29 0.77 -4.26
C VAL A 58 14.10 -0.35 -3.61
N ARG A 59 14.39 -1.42 -4.37
CA ARG A 59 15.15 -2.58 -3.90
C ARG A 59 16.42 -2.77 -4.74
N ARG A 60 17.53 -3.11 -4.09
CA ARG A 60 18.86 -3.20 -4.73
C ARG A 60 18.96 -4.35 -5.74
N ASP A 61 18.35 -5.50 -5.43
CA ASP A 61 18.50 -6.75 -6.19
C ASP A 61 17.16 -7.32 -6.68
N LYS A 62 16.08 -6.51 -6.63
CA LYS A 62 14.72 -6.92 -7.03
C LYS A 62 14.00 -5.75 -7.71
N SER A 63 12.98 -6.05 -8.51
CA SER A 63 12.13 -5.01 -9.11
C SER A 63 11.52 -4.10 -8.04
N PRO A 64 11.37 -2.78 -8.27
CA PRO A 64 10.67 -1.89 -7.37
C PRO A 64 9.23 -2.35 -7.11
N ALA A 65 8.66 -1.92 -5.98
CA ALA A 65 7.25 -2.13 -5.64
C ALA A 65 6.61 -0.81 -5.25
N VAL A 66 5.29 -0.70 -5.38
CA VAL A 66 4.52 0.47 -4.93
C VAL A 66 3.63 0.05 -3.77
N LEU A 67 3.66 0.84 -2.70
CA LEU A 67 2.72 0.76 -1.59
C LEU A 67 1.75 1.94 -1.71
N MET A 68 0.45 1.66 -1.55
CA MET A 68 -0.60 2.66 -1.56
C MET A 68 -1.76 2.19 -0.69
N GLY A 69 -2.65 3.11 -0.33
CA GLY A 69 -3.88 2.78 0.36
C GLY A 69 -4.75 1.82 -0.45
N LYS A 70 -5.50 0.98 0.25
CA LYS A 70 -6.42 0.04 -0.40
C LYS A 70 -7.50 0.78 -1.19
N ASP A 71 -8.05 1.86 -0.64
CA ASP A 71 -9.09 2.65 -1.29
C ASP A 71 -8.58 3.40 -2.53
N GLU A 72 -7.33 3.89 -2.48
CA GLU A 72 -6.65 4.50 -3.63
C GLU A 72 -6.43 3.46 -4.74
N TYR A 73 -5.95 2.26 -4.39
CA TYR A 73 -5.79 1.16 -5.33
C TYR A 73 -7.13 0.77 -5.98
N ASP A 74 -8.19 0.62 -5.19
CA ASP A 74 -9.51 0.24 -5.70
C ASP A 74 -10.08 1.31 -6.64
N SER A 75 -9.95 2.58 -6.26
CA SER A 75 -10.39 3.73 -7.08
C SER A 75 -9.64 3.78 -8.42
N LEU A 76 -8.34 3.50 -8.42
CA LEU A 76 -7.51 3.43 -9.62
C LEU A 76 -7.94 2.27 -10.53
N VAL A 77 -8.12 1.07 -9.97
CA VAL A 77 -8.54 -0.12 -10.71
C VAL A 77 -9.92 0.09 -11.32
N GLU A 78 -10.86 0.67 -10.57
CA GLU A 78 -12.20 0.98 -11.08
C GLU A 78 -12.14 2.01 -12.22
N THR A 79 -11.34 3.07 -12.07
CA THR A 79 -11.15 4.07 -13.11
C THR A 79 -10.58 3.44 -14.38
N VAL A 80 -9.54 2.61 -14.27
CA VAL A 80 -8.96 1.87 -15.39
C VAL A 80 -10.00 0.95 -16.02
N HIS A 81 -10.79 0.24 -15.21
CA HIS A 81 -11.84 -0.65 -15.70
C HIS A 81 -12.89 0.12 -16.50
N LEU A 82 -13.43 1.21 -15.95
CA LEU A 82 -14.45 2.05 -16.61
C LEU A 82 -13.94 2.66 -17.92
N LEU A 83 -12.67 3.05 -17.97
CA LEU A 83 -12.07 3.69 -19.15
C LEU A 83 -11.48 2.70 -20.17
N SER A 84 -11.34 1.42 -19.81
CA SER A 84 -10.74 0.40 -20.68
C SER A 84 -11.51 0.16 -21.99
N SER A 85 -12.83 0.39 -21.99
CA SER A 85 -13.67 0.33 -23.17
C SER A 85 -13.83 1.72 -23.78
N PRO A 86 -13.37 1.96 -25.03
CA PRO A 86 -13.47 3.29 -25.66
C PRO A 86 -14.91 3.80 -25.75
N ALA A 87 -15.87 2.91 -26.00
CA ALA A 87 -17.29 3.26 -26.05
C ALA A 87 -17.83 3.67 -24.67
N ASN A 88 -17.41 2.99 -23.59
CA ASN A 88 -17.81 3.35 -22.24
C ASN A 88 -17.14 4.67 -21.79
N ALA A 89 -15.85 4.84 -22.06
CA ALA A 89 -15.11 6.07 -21.79
C ALA A 89 -15.77 7.27 -22.47
N ALA A 90 -16.12 7.17 -23.76
CA ALA A 90 -16.83 8.22 -24.48
C ALA A 90 -18.19 8.56 -23.86
N ARG A 91 -18.95 7.56 -23.41
CA ARG A 91 -20.23 7.75 -22.73
C ARG A 91 -20.07 8.46 -21.39
N LEU A 92 -19.10 8.05 -20.57
CA LEU A 92 -18.82 8.63 -19.26
C LEU A 92 -18.34 10.08 -19.38
N LEU A 93 -17.41 10.34 -20.29
CA LEU A 93 -16.90 11.70 -20.54
C LEU A 93 -18.03 12.62 -21.01
N LYS A 94 -18.86 12.16 -21.95
CA LYS A 94 -20.05 12.91 -22.37
C LYS A 94 -21.00 13.17 -21.20
N ALA A 95 -21.28 12.17 -20.38
CA ALA A 95 -22.16 12.31 -19.22
C ALA A 95 -21.60 13.34 -18.21
N LYS A 96 -20.27 13.36 -18.00
CA LYS A 96 -19.58 14.35 -17.19
C LYS A 96 -19.74 15.77 -17.75
N ASP A 97 -19.57 15.94 -19.06
CA ASP A 97 -19.71 17.24 -19.74
C ASP A 97 -21.16 17.72 -19.74
N ASP A 98 -22.11 16.81 -19.90
CA ASP A 98 -23.54 17.09 -19.79
C ASP A 98 -23.91 17.54 -18.37
N LEU A 99 -23.40 16.86 -17.33
CA LEU A 99 -23.60 17.25 -15.93
C LEU A 99 -23.02 18.65 -15.64
N ALA A 100 -21.79 18.92 -16.06
CA ALA A 100 -21.13 20.21 -15.85
C ALA A 100 -21.86 21.37 -16.55
N ALA A 101 -22.53 21.09 -17.67
CA ALA A 101 -23.33 22.06 -18.40
C ALA A 101 -24.83 22.06 -18.01
N ALA A 102 -25.19 21.40 -16.91
CA ALA A 102 -26.57 21.25 -16.43
C ALA A 102 -27.54 20.64 -17.46
N ARG A 103 -27.05 19.80 -18.38
CA ARG A 103 -27.83 19.04 -19.36
C ARG A 103 -28.22 17.67 -18.81
N PHE A 104 -29.00 17.65 -17.73
CA PHE A 104 -29.51 16.41 -17.14
C PHE A 104 -31.02 16.53 -16.86
N MET A 105 -31.67 15.37 -16.67
CA MET A 105 -33.04 15.30 -16.20
C MET A 105 -33.07 14.60 -14.85
N GLU A 106 -33.56 15.29 -13.83
CA GLU A 106 -33.88 14.65 -12.57
C GLU A 106 -35.08 13.72 -12.75
N ARG A 107 -34.98 12.51 -12.21
CA ARG A 107 -36.02 11.49 -12.29
C ARG A 107 -36.22 10.95 -10.89
N SER A 108 -37.48 10.86 -10.46
CA SER A 108 -37.81 10.11 -9.25
C SER A 108 -37.46 8.64 -9.45
N LEU A 109 -36.87 8.02 -8.43
CA LEU A 109 -36.64 6.58 -8.44
C LEU A 109 -38.00 5.87 -8.50
N LEU A 110 -38.12 4.91 -9.40
CA LEU A 110 -39.22 3.96 -9.35
C LEU A 110 -38.93 3.02 -8.18
N VAL A 111 -39.51 3.31 -7.01
CA VAL A 111 -39.43 2.40 -5.87
C VAL A 111 -40.41 1.27 -6.19
N ASP A 112 -39.87 0.11 -6.58
CA ASP A 112 -40.65 -1.12 -6.70
C ASP A 112 -40.94 -1.59 -5.27
N LEU A 113 -42.09 -1.17 -4.71
CA LEU A 113 -42.49 -1.45 -3.33
C LEU A 113 -43.16 -2.83 -3.14
N ASP A 114 -43.12 -3.72 -4.14
CA ASP A 114 -43.78 -5.03 -4.11
C ASP A 114 -42.80 -6.22 -4.22
N ARG A 115 -41.85 -6.32 -3.28
CA ARG A 115 -41.15 -7.60 -2.99
C ARG A 115 -41.03 -7.86 -1.50
#